data_AF-A0A351Z9P8-F1
#
_entry.id   AF-A0A351Z9P8-F1
#
_cell.length_a   1.000
_cell.length_b   1.000
_cell.length_c   1.000
_cell.angle_alpha   90.00
_cell.angle_beta   90.00
_cell.angle_gamma   90.00
#
_symmetry.space_group_name_H-M   'P 1'
#
loop_
_entity.id
_entity.type
_entity.pdbx_description
1 polymer ?
#
loop_
_entity_poly.entity_id
_entity_poly.type
_entity_poly.pdbx_seq_one_letter_code
_entity_poly.pdbx_strand_id
1 'polypeptide(L)' 'MSPEPDTINFRGHHYTLDEHGFLNPPEQWDEVFAEGMAGHLGIYGGLTPEHWKFI' A
#
# COMPACT_ATOMS: atom_id res chain seq x y z
N MET A 1 14.29 -9.87 19.69
CA MET A 1 13.97 -10.18 18.28
C MET A 1 13.46 -8.90 17.68
N SER A 2 14.15 -8.32 16.70
CA SER A 2 13.56 -7.25 15.90
C SER A 2 12.36 -7.85 15.15
N PRO A 3 11.21 -7.18 15.08
CA PRO A 3 10.14 -7.65 14.22
C PRO A 3 10.68 -7.71 12.79
N GLU A 4 10.50 -8.85 12.13
CA GLU A 4 10.72 -8.92 10.69
C GLU A 4 9.76 -7.92 10.03
N PRO A 5 10.20 -7.15 9.03
CA PRO A 5 9.32 -6.21 8.34
C PRO A 5 8.12 -6.94 7.72
N ASP A 6 6.92 -6.39 7.91
CA ASP A 6 5.72 -6.93 7.26
C ASP A 6 5.81 -6.67 5.76
N THR A 7 5.43 -7.66 4.96
CA THR A 7 5.42 -7.55 3.50
C THR A 7 4.04 -7.82 2.93
N ILE A 8 3.64 -7.03 1.95
CA ILE A 8 2.40 -7.20 1.22
C ILE A 8 2.66 -7.31 -0.29
N ASN A 9 1.87 -8.14 -0.97
CA ASN A 9 1.97 -8.34 -2.42
C ASN A 9 0.70 -7.84 -3.11
N PHE A 10 0.89 -6.99 -4.12
CA PHE A 10 -0.19 -6.57 -5.01
C PHE A 10 0.26 -6.75 -6.45
N ARG A 11 -0.49 -7.53 -7.23
CA ARG A 11 -0.25 -7.72 -8.68
C ARG A 11 1.21 -8.14 -9.00
N GLY A 12 1.87 -8.87 -8.09
CA GLY A 12 3.27 -9.29 -8.24
C GLY A 12 4.31 -8.28 -7.76
N HIS A 13 3.90 -7.08 -7.32
CA HIS A 13 4.76 -6.10 -6.66
C HIS A 13 4.83 -6.41 -5.16
N HIS A 14 6.00 -6.25 -4.56
CA HIS A 14 6.24 -6.53 -3.14
C HIS A 14 6.58 -5.23 -2.43
N TYR A 15 5.90 -4.97 -1.31
CA TYR A 15 6.09 -3.77 -0.51
C TYR A 15 6.42 -4.15 0.91
N THR A 16 7.37 -3.41 1.48
CA THR A 16 7.73 -3.52 2.89
C THR A 16 7.00 -2.46 3.70
N LEU A 17 6.42 -2.87 4.82
CA LEU A 17 5.67 -2.03 5.74
C LEU A 17 6.39 -1.89 7.09
N ASP A 18 6.16 -0.79 7.76
CA ASP A 18 6.52 -0.63 9.18
C ASP A 18 5.49 -1.30 10.10
N GLU A 19 5.72 -1.21 11.42
CA GLU A 19 4.84 -1.79 12.45
C GLU A 19 3.43 -1.17 12.51
N HIS A 20 3.22 -0.07 11.78
CA HIS A 20 1.94 0.63 11.67
C HIS A 20 1.24 0.38 10.31
N GLY A 21 1.87 -0.37 9.40
CA GLY A 21 1.34 -0.70 8.09
C GLY A 21 1.61 0.36 7.00
N PHE A 22 2.53 1.30 7.22
CA PHE A 22 2.95 2.27 6.20
C PHE A 22 4.14 1.78 5.40
N LEU A 23 4.27 2.24 4.15
CA LEU A 23 5.45 1.94 3.33
C LEU A 23 6.74 2.35 4.03
N ASN A 24 7.67 1.40 4.11
CA ASN A 24 9.01 1.61 4.62
C ASN A 24 10.03 0.84 3.76
N PRO A 25 10.77 1.49 2.86
CA PRO A 25 10.85 2.95 2.69
C PRO A 25 9.68 3.53 1.85
N PRO A 26 9.34 4.82 2.01
CA PRO A 26 8.21 5.46 1.31
C PRO A 26 8.41 5.57 -0.21
N GLU A 27 9.66 5.51 -0.70
CA GLU A 27 10.00 5.55 -2.12
C GLU A 27 9.54 4.30 -2.89
N GLN A 28 9.06 3.26 -2.20
CA GLN A 28 8.40 2.11 -2.83
C GLN A 28 7.03 2.48 -3.45
N TRP A 29 6.50 3.67 -3.16
CA TRP A 29 5.17 4.06 -3.60
C TRP A 29 5.03 4.00 -5.12
N ASP A 30 3.98 3.34 -5.57
CA ASP A 30 3.49 3.33 -6.94
C ASP A 30 1.95 3.21 -6.94
N GLU A 31 1.33 3.38 -8.11
CA GLU A 31 -0.12 3.27 -8.26
C GLU A 31 -0.66 1.87 -7.90
N VAL A 32 0.18 0.82 -8.04
CA VAL A 32 -0.17 -0.56 -7.71
C VAL A 32 -0.35 -0.73 -6.20
N PHE A 33 0.49 -0.08 -5.40
CA PHE A 33 0.35 -0.06 -3.95
C PHE A 33 -0.95 0.63 -3.54
N ALA A 34 -1.21 1.82 -4.08
CA ALA A 34 -2.39 2.62 -3.73
C ALA A 34 -3.69 1.86 -4.04
N GLU A 35 -3.80 1.27 -5.23
CA GLU A 35 -4.98 0.46 -5.61
C GLU A 35 -5.11 -0.83 -4.79
N GLY A 36 -3.98 -1.51 -4.52
CA GLY A 36 -3.99 -2.71 -3.67
C GLY A 36 -4.45 -2.41 -2.25
N MET A 37 -3.95 -1.32 -1.68
CA MET A 37 -4.29 -0.89 -0.33
C MET A 37 -5.73 -0.37 -0.24
N ALA A 38 -6.27 0.24 -1.30
CA ALA A 38 -7.67 0.67 -1.36
C ALA A 38 -8.62 -0.49 -1.02
N GLY A 39 -8.44 -1.64 -1.67
CA GLY A 39 -9.22 -2.85 -1.37
C GLY A 39 -9.02 -3.37 0.06
N HIS A 40 -7.79 -3.31 0.57
CA HIS A 40 -7.47 -3.74 1.94
C HIS A 40 -8.11 -2.85 3.02
N LEU A 41 -8.25 -1.54 2.73
CA LEU A 41 -8.87 -0.55 3.61
C LEU A 41 -10.39 -0.41 3.40
N GLY A 42 -11.00 -1.29 2.60
CA GLY A 42 -12.45 -1.32 2.39
C GLY A 42 -12.97 -0.33 1.34
N ILE A 43 -12.09 0.27 0.53
CA ILE A 43 -12.46 1.04 -0.66
C ILE A 43 -12.66 0.08 -1.82
N TYR A 44 -13.88 -0.47 -1.91
CA TYR A 44 -14.27 -1.37 -2.98
C TYR A 44 -14.65 -0.61 -4.25
N GLY A 45 -14.26 -1.12 -5.41
CA GLY A 45 -14.49 -0.48 -6.71
C GLY A 45 -13.32 0.35 -7.23
N GLY A 46 -12.21 0.40 -6.50
CA GLY A 46 -10.97 1.08 -6.90
C GLY A 46 -10.92 2.54 -6.48
N LEU A 47 -9.76 3.17 -6.67
CA LEU A 47 -9.56 4.59 -6.38
C LEU A 47 -10.24 5.46 -7.44
N THR A 48 -11.06 6.42 -7.00
CA THR A 48 -11.71 7.39 -7.90
C THR A 48 -10.76 8.56 -8.22
N PRO A 49 -11.05 9.36 -9.26
CA PRO A 49 -10.28 10.57 -9.54
C PRO A 49 -10.19 11.54 -8.35
N GLU A 50 -11.18 11.54 -7.47
CA GLU A 50 -11.17 12.34 -6.23
C GLU A 50 -10.13 11.84 -5.23
N HIS A 51 -9.93 10.52 -5.09
CA HIS A 51 -8.88 9.97 -4.23
C HIS A 51 -7.49 10.35 -4.73
N TRP A 52 -7.27 10.19 -6.05
CA TRP A 52 -5.99 10.51 -6.68
C TRP A 52 -5.56 11.98 -6.59
N LYS A 53 -6.49 12.91 -6.28
CA LYS A 53 -6.14 14.32 -6.06
C LYS A 53 -5.41 14.56 -4.73
N PHE A 54 -5.47 13.63 -3.79
CA PHE A 54 -4.98 13.79 -2.41
C PHE A 54 -3.91 12.77 -1.99
N ILE A 55 -3.61 11.80 -2.86
CA ILE A 55 -2.51 10.85 -2.69
C ILE A 55 -1.27 11.47 -3.34
#